data_AF-A0A5B7V5Y2-F1
#
_entry.id   AF-A0A5B7V5Y2-F1
#
_cell.length_a   1.000
_cell.length_b   1.000
_cell.length_c   1.000
_cell.angle_alpha   90.00
_cell.angle_beta   90.00
_cell.angle_gamma   90.00
#
_symmetry.space_group_name_H-M   'P 1'
#
loop_
_entity.id
_entity.type
_entity.pdbx_description
1 polymer ?
#
loop_
_entity_poly.entity_id
_entity_poly.type
_entity_poly.pdbx_seq_one_letter_code
_entity_poly.pdbx_strand_id
1 'polypeptide(L)'
;MTVPAPHTDRPPATRQDPAPDASIGDLVGEITTDLTHLVRTEVDLAKAELKEQGGQAGQAAGLYGGSGYATGLALALASLAAVFGLDHVMDRAWAALIVAAVWAVVGAVLYVTGRKRMHAVRLTPERSIDSLKEDATWARHPTG
;
A
#
# COMPACT_ATOMS: atom_id res chain seq x y z
N MET A 1 -47.25 1.78 -65.60
CA MET A 1 -46.34 2.94 -65.42
C MET A 1 -45.06 2.43 -64.80
N THR A 2 -43.95 2.89 -65.36
CA THR A 2 -42.56 2.43 -65.25
C THR A 2 -41.99 2.45 -63.84
N VAL A 3 -41.32 1.36 -63.47
CA VAL A 3 -40.40 1.28 -62.32
C VAL A 3 -39.15 2.11 -62.66
N PRO A 4 -38.73 3.11 -61.86
CA PRO A 4 -37.47 3.78 -62.06
C PRO A 4 -36.30 2.90 -61.59
N ALA A 5 -35.26 2.80 -62.42
CA ALA A 5 -34.05 2.05 -62.15
C ALA A 5 -33.24 2.64 -60.98
N PRO A 6 -32.48 1.82 -60.22
CA PRO A 6 -31.66 2.30 -59.13
C PRO A 6 -30.47 3.13 -59.64
N HIS A 7 -30.34 4.36 -59.15
CA HIS A 7 -29.16 5.20 -59.35
C HIS A 7 -28.15 4.82 -58.26
N THR A 8 -27.25 3.89 -58.57
CA THR A 8 -26.06 3.68 -57.75
C THR A 8 -25.03 4.74 -58.15
N ASP A 9 -25.16 5.94 -57.59
CA ASP A 9 -24.01 6.86 -57.50
C ASP A 9 -23.03 6.24 -56.50
N ARG A 10 -22.16 5.38 -57.02
CA ARG A 10 -20.98 4.93 -56.30
C ARG A 10 -20.07 6.16 -56.22
N PRO A 11 -19.78 6.72 -55.03
CA PRO A 11 -18.73 7.72 -54.93
C PRO A 11 -17.48 7.13 -55.58
N PRO A 12 -16.66 7.92 -56.31
CA PRO A 12 -15.41 7.43 -56.84
C PRO A 12 -14.69 6.76 -55.68
N ALA A 13 -14.46 5.44 -55.81
CA ALA A 13 -13.59 4.75 -54.88
C ALA A 13 -12.30 5.56 -54.91
N THR A 14 -12.07 6.34 -53.85
CA THR A 14 -10.76 6.86 -53.55
C THR A 14 -9.92 5.62 -53.53
N ARG A 15 -9.14 5.46 -54.60
CA ARG A 15 -8.03 4.53 -54.67
C ARG A 15 -7.29 4.82 -53.37
N GLN A 16 -7.48 3.97 -52.37
CA GLN A 16 -6.54 3.88 -51.28
C GLN A 16 -5.28 3.48 -52.04
N ASP A 17 -4.42 4.47 -52.29
CA ASP A 17 -3.08 4.19 -52.78
C ASP A 17 -2.56 3.04 -51.92
N PRO A 18 -1.98 1.99 -52.52
CA PRO A 18 -1.44 0.89 -51.75
C PRO A 18 -0.56 1.51 -50.68
N ALA A 19 -0.91 1.31 -49.40
CA ALA A 19 -0.02 1.68 -48.33
C ALA A 19 1.34 1.09 -48.71
N PRO A 20 2.39 1.91 -48.89
CA PRO A 20 3.68 1.42 -49.34
C PRO A 20 4.07 0.27 -48.43
N ASP A 21 4.43 -0.88 -49.02
CA ASP A 21 4.78 -2.11 -48.32
C ASP A 21 5.52 -1.79 -47.02
N ALA A 22 4.82 -1.91 -45.87
CA ALA A 22 5.37 -1.52 -44.59
C ALA A 22 6.68 -2.29 -44.42
N SER A 23 7.78 -1.55 -44.33
CA SER A 23 9.09 -2.20 -44.28
C SER A 23 9.22 -2.92 -42.94
N ILE A 24 10.08 -3.93 -42.87
CA ILE A 24 10.41 -4.60 -41.60
C ILE A 24 10.88 -3.57 -40.55
N GLY A 25 11.48 -2.45 -40.99
CA GLY A 25 11.85 -1.33 -40.12
C GLY A 25 10.65 -0.61 -39.52
N ASP A 26 9.57 -0.44 -40.27
CA ASP A 26 8.35 0.22 -39.79
C ASP A 26 7.61 -0.65 -38.76
N LEU A 27 7.53 -1.97 -39.01
CA LEU A 27 6.93 -2.93 -38.07
C LEU A 27 7.71 -3.04 -36.75
N VAL A 28 9.05 -3.03 -36.81
CA VAL A 28 9.90 -3.02 -35.60
C VAL A 28 9.75 -1.70 -34.83
N GLY A 29 9.60 -0.58 -35.55
CA GLY A 29 9.32 0.72 -34.94
C GLY A 29 7.97 0.76 -34.21
N GLU A 30 6.93 0.17 -34.80
CA GLU A 30 5.59 0.08 -34.21
C GLU A 30 5.57 -0.79 -32.95
N ILE A 31 6.18 -1.99 -33.00
CA ILE A 31 6.30 -2.88 -31.82
C ILE A 31 7.09 -2.20 -30.69
N THR A 32 8.19 -1.50 -31.02
CA THR A 32 9.00 -0.79 -30.02
C THR A 32 8.19 0.33 -29.35
N THR A 33 7.35 1.01 -30.14
CA THR A 33 6.46 2.07 -29.65
C THR A 33 5.40 1.50 -28.72
N ASP A 34 4.79 0.37 -29.08
CA ASP A 34 3.78 -0.31 -28.26
C ASP A 34 4.35 -0.84 -26.95
N LEU A 35 5.56 -1.43 -26.98
CA LEU A 35 6.25 -1.88 -25.77
C LEU A 35 6.59 -0.69 -24.85
N THR A 36 7.04 0.43 -25.43
CA THR A 36 7.31 1.67 -24.67
C THR A 36 6.03 2.20 -24.03
N HIS A 37 4.91 2.13 -24.74
CA HIS A 37 3.60 2.53 -24.24
C HIS A 37 3.12 1.62 -23.10
N LEU A 38 3.29 0.31 -23.23
CA LEU A 38 2.93 -0.67 -22.20
C LEU A 38 3.73 -0.47 -20.91
N VAL A 39 5.06 -0.35 -21.02
CA VAL A 39 5.93 -0.11 -19.86
C VAL A 39 5.53 1.19 -19.15
N ARG A 40 5.25 2.25 -19.90
CA ARG A 40 4.81 3.53 -19.32
C ARG A 40 3.47 3.40 -18.60
N THR A 41 2.54 2.65 -19.18
CA THR A 41 1.23 2.36 -18.59
C THR A 41 1.36 1.58 -17.28
N GLU A 42 2.20 0.55 -17.25
CA GLU A 42 2.44 -0.26 -16.05
C GLU A 42 3.09 0.58 -14.93
N VAL A 43 4.03 1.46 -15.29
CA VAL A 43 4.62 2.41 -14.35
C VAL A 43 3.58 3.40 -13.81
N ASP A 44 2.70 3.91 -14.67
CA ASP A 44 1.67 4.85 -14.26
C ASP A 44 0.59 4.17 -13.40
N LEU A 45 0.27 2.90 -13.67
CA LEU A 45 -0.59 2.06 -12.84
C LEU A 45 0.05 1.80 -11.46
N ALA A 46 1.31 1.37 -11.43
CA ALA A 46 2.03 1.14 -10.19
C ALA A 46 2.14 2.43 -9.34
N LYS A 47 2.36 3.59 -9.98
CA LYS A 47 2.32 4.89 -9.29
C LYS A 47 0.94 5.20 -8.72
N ALA A 48 -0.13 4.92 -9.47
CA ALA A 48 -1.50 5.13 -9.00
C ALA A 48 -1.81 4.26 -7.78
N GLU A 49 -1.45 2.98 -7.84
CA GLU A 49 -1.63 2.04 -6.74
C GLU A 49 -0.80 2.44 -5.51
N LEU A 50 0.48 2.80 -5.68
CA LEU A 50 1.32 3.30 -4.59
C LEU A 50 0.76 4.58 -3.96
N LYS A 51 0.18 5.47 -4.76
CA LYS A 51 -0.46 6.70 -4.26
C LYS A 51 -1.71 6.37 -3.44
N GLU A 52 -2.52 5.44 -3.91
CA GLU A 52 -3.72 4.99 -3.20
C GLU A 52 -3.37 4.26 -1.90
N GLN A 53 -2.46 3.29 -1.95
CA GLN A 53 -1.93 2.59 -0.78
C GLN A 53 -1.27 3.56 0.20
N GLY A 54 -0.47 4.51 -0.29
CA GLY A 54 0.19 5.53 0.53
C GLY A 54 -0.82 6.48 1.20
N GLY A 55 -1.89 6.87 0.49
CA GLY A 55 -2.97 7.68 1.04
C GLY A 55 -3.74 6.95 2.14
N GLN A 56 -4.10 5.69 1.91
CA GLN A 56 -4.80 4.86 2.91
C GLN A 56 -3.92 4.58 4.13
N ALA A 57 -2.64 4.24 3.93
CA ALA A 57 -1.68 4.05 5.01
C ALA A 57 -1.45 5.34 5.80
N GLY A 58 -1.33 6.49 5.11
CA GLY A 58 -1.19 7.80 5.74
C GLY A 58 -2.42 8.21 6.56
N GLN A 59 -3.62 7.98 6.03
CA GLN A 59 -4.87 8.21 6.77
C GLN A 59 -4.95 7.31 8.00
N ALA A 60 -4.68 6.02 7.86
CA ALA A 60 -4.68 5.08 8.97
C ALA A 60 -3.65 5.50 10.03
N ALA A 61 -2.42 5.81 9.63
CA ALA A 61 -1.38 6.30 10.54
C ALA A 61 -1.80 7.59 11.26
N GLY A 62 -2.45 8.52 10.56
CA GLY A 62 -3.00 9.74 11.14
C GLY A 62 -4.09 9.48 12.18
N LEU A 63 -5.06 8.62 11.88
CA LEU A 63 -6.11 8.25 12.83
C LEU A 63 -5.56 7.46 14.03
N TYR A 64 -4.64 6.53 13.82
CA TYR A 64 -4.02 5.78 14.92
C TYR A 64 -3.13 6.69 15.79
N GLY A 65 -2.38 7.61 15.19
CA GLY A 65 -1.61 8.61 15.91
C GLY A 65 -2.51 9.54 16.73
N GLY A 66 -3.55 10.09 16.10
CA GLY A 66 -4.52 10.98 16.75
C GLY A 66 -5.31 10.31 17.87
N SER A 67 -5.80 9.09 17.64
CA SER A 67 -6.51 8.30 18.67
C SER A 67 -5.58 7.91 19.82
N GLY A 68 -4.32 7.57 19.55
CA GLY A 68 -3.32 7.34 20.59
C GLY A 68 -3.12 8.55 21.49
N TYR A 69 -2.97 9.75 20.89
CA TYR A 69 -2.86 11.00 21.64
C TYR A 69 -4.11 11.32 22.46
N ALA A 70 -5.29 11.28 21.83
CA ALA A 70 -6.56 11.58 22.49
C ALA A 70 -6.86 10.60 23.63
N THR A 71 -6.62 9.30 23.42
CA THR A 71 -6.77 8.27 24.45
C THR A 71 -5.76 8.49 25.58
N GLY A 72 -4.51 8.84 25.26
CA GLY A 72 -3.50 9.18 26.27
C GLY A 72 -3.93 10.34 27.16
N LEU A 73 -4.45 11.42 26.57
CA LEU A 73 -5.00 12.55 27.33
C LEU A 73 -6.21 12.15 28.18
N ALA A 74 -7.15 11.38 27.62
CA ALA A 74 -8.32 10.91 28.35
C ALA A 74 -7.90 10.06 29.57
N LEU A 75 -6.91 9.17 29.41
CA LEU A 75 -6.37 8.35 30.50
C LEU A 75 -5.64 9.19 31.56
N ALA A 76 -4.91 10.23 31.17
CA ALA A 76 -4.28 11.15 32.11
C ALA A 76 -5.33 11.90 32.96
N LEU A 77 -6.38 12.43 32.33
CA LEU A 77 -7.49 13.09 33.02
C LEU A 77 -8.25 12.11 33.92
N ALA A 78 -8.52 10.88 33.43
CA ALA A 78 -9.15 9.83 34.22
C ALA A 78 -8.31 9.44 35.44
N SER A 79 -6.98 9.43 35.31
CA SER A 79 -6.07 9.16 36.44
C SER A 79 -6.15 10.26 37.48
N LEU A 80 -6.17 11.53 37.06
CA LEU A 80 -6.35 12.66 37.96
C LEU A 80 -7.70 12.59 38.68
N ALA A 81 -8.78 12.31 37.94
CA ALA A 81 -10.11 12.14 38.49
C ALA A 81 -10.17 10.98 39.50
N ALA A 82 -9.50 9.85 39.22
CA ALA A 82 -9.42 8.73 40.14
C ALA A 82 -8.69 9.08 41.43
N VAL A 83 -7.57 9.81 41.34
CA VAL A 83 -6.83 10.28 42.53
C VAL A 83 -7.71 11.21 43.36
N PHE A 84 -8.34 12.22 42.74
CA PHE A 84 -9.22 13.13 43.46
C PHE A 84 -10.46 12.43 44.03
N GLY A 85 -10.99 11.41 43.35
CA GLY A 85 -12.07 10.59 43.86
C GLY A 85 -11.68 9.81 45.12
N LEU A 86 -10.52 9.15 45.09
CA LEU A 86 -10.00 8.40 46.25
C LEU A 86 -9.59 9.31 47.40
N ASP A 87 -9.15 10.54 47.13
CA ASP A 87 -8.77 11.54 48.14
C ASP A 87 -9.89 11.86 49.14
N HIS A 88 -11.16 11.59 48.78
CA HIS A 88 -12.31 11.79 49.67
C HIS A 88 -12.41 10.72 50.78
N VAL A 89 -11.74 9.57 50.60
CA VAL A 89 -11.83 8.42 51.52
C VAL A 89 -10.47 7.98 52.07
N MET A 90 -9.36 8.50 51.54
CA MET A 90 -8.00 8.26 52.02
C MET A 90 -7.08 9.44 51.70
N ASP A 91 -5.90 9.49 52.31
CA ASP A 91 -4.90 10.52 52.00
C ASP A 91 -4.46 10.46 50.52
N ARG A 92 -4.30 11.64 49.92
CA ARG A 92 -3.94 11.83 48.50
C ARG A 92 -2.72 11.05 48.06
N ALA A 93 -1.70 10.91 48.91
CA ALA A 93 -0.48 10.20 48.56
C ALA A 93 -0.77 8.71 48.35
N TRP A 94 -1.59 8.11 49.21
CA TRP A 94 -2.03 6.72 49.05
C TRP A 94 -2.94 6.53 47.84
N ALA A 95 -3.86 7.48 47.59
CA ALA A 95 -4.67 7.48 46.39
C ALA A 95 -3.81 7.49 45.10
N ALA A 96 -2.82 8.38 45.04
CA ALA A 96 -1.88 8.47 43.93
C ALA A 96 -1.04 7.21 43.76
N LEU A 97 -0.56 6.61 44.86
CA LEU A 97 0.20 5.36 44.83
C LEU A 97 -0.63 4.19 44.28
N ILE A 98 -1.92 4.09 44.64
CA ILE A 98 -2.80 3.04 44.13
C ILE A 98 -3.00 3.20 42.62
N VAL A 99 -3.31 4.41 42.14
CA VAL A 99 -3.50 4.67 40.71
C VAL A 99 -2.20 4.41 39.94
N ALA A 100 -1.04 4.79 40.50
CA ALA A 100 0.26 4.49 39.92
C ALA A 100 0.54 2.98 39.85
N ALA A 101 0.18 2.22 40.89
CA ALA A 101 0.33 0.76 40.90
C ALA A 101 -0.54 0.10 39.82
N VAL A 102 -1.76 0.57 39.60
CA VAL A 102 -2.63 0.09 38.51
C VAL A 102 -1.97 0.33 37.15
N TRP A 103 -1.44 1.53 36.91
CA TRP A 103 -0.71 1.82 35.67
C TRP A 103 0.57 1.00 35.50
N ALA A 104 1.29 0.71 36.57
CA ALA A 104 2.46 -0.16 36.53
C ALA A 104 2.08 -1.58 36.08
N VAL A 105 0.96 -2.13 36.57
CA VAL A 105 0.45 -3.44 36.15
C VAL A 105 0.04 -3.41 34.67
N VAL A 106 -0.74 -2.40 34.25
CA VAL A 106 -1.14 -2.23 32.85
C VAL A 106 0.10 -2.14 31.96
N GLY A 107 1.08 -1.32 32.33
CA GLY A 107 2.35 -1.16 31.62
C GLY A 107 3.15 -2.46 31.51
N ALA A 108 3.23 -3.24 32.59
CA ALA A 108 3.90 -4.54 32.58
C ALA A 108 3.22 -5.53 31.61
N VAL A 109 1.89 -5.60 31.62
CA VAL A 109 1.11 -6.45 30.71
C VAL A 109 1.31 -6.02 29.25
N LEU A 110 1.22 -4.73 28.97
CA LEU A 110 1.44 -4.17 27.64
C LEU A 110 2.86 -4.45 27.14
N TYR A 111 3.88 -4.23 27.98
CA TYR A 111 5.27 -4.51 27.65
C TYR A 111 5.49 -5.99 27.29
N VAL A 112 5.01 -6.91 28.12
CA VAL A 112 5.15 -8.35 27.88
C VAL A 112 4.41 -8.76 26.60
N THR A 113 3.20 -8.27 26.40
CA THR A 113 2.38 -8.60 25.23
C THR A 113 2.99 -8.02 23.95
N GLY A 114 3.43 -6.77 23.99
CA GLY A 114 4.10 -6.10 22.88
C GLY A 114 5.39 -6.81 22.50
N ARG A 115 6.23 -7.14 23.49
CA ARG A 115 7.46 -7.91 23.29
C ARG A 115 7.19 -9.28 22.66
N LYS A 116 6.17 -10.01 23.14
CA LYS A 116 5.76 -11.30 22.54
C LYS A 116 5.32 -11.15 21.09
N ARG A 117 4.52 -10.13 20.78
CA ARG A 117 4.07 -9.86 19.41
C ARG A 117 5.24 -9.49 18.49
N MET A 118 6.15 -8.64 18.95
CA MET A 118 7.37 -8.30 18.19
C MET A 118 8.25 -9.52 17.91
N HIS A 119 8.40 -10.43 18.88
CA HIS A 119 9.12 -11.68 18.65
C HIS A 119 8.40 -12.66 17.71
N ALA A 120 7.06 -12.61 17.66
CA ALA A 120 6.27 -13.44 16.75
C ALA A 120 6.29 -12.93 15.30
N VAL A 121 6.46 -11.62 15.10
CA VAL A 121 6.68 -11.05 13.77
C VAL A 121 8.12 -11.34 13.36
N ARG A 122 8.36 -12.50 12.72
CA ARG A 122 9.63 -12.75 12.01
C ARG A 122 9.73 -11.73 10.88
N LEU A 123 10.49 -10.66 11.11
CA LEU A 123 10.84 -9.65 10.11
C LEU A 123 11.88 -10.15 9.09
N THR A 124 12.21 -11.43 9.11
CA THR A 124 13.04 -12.06 8.08
C THR A 124 12.09 -12.79 7.13
N PRO A 125 11.88 -12.29 5.89
CA PRO A 125 11.26 -13.09 4.85
C PRO A 125 12.28 -14.17 4.49
N GLU A 126 12.32 -15.24 5.28
CA GLU A 126 13.25 -16.38 5.10
C GLU A 126 13.13 -16.92 3.66
N ARG A 127 11.89 -16.98 3.16
CA ARG A 127 11.56 -17.34 1.77
C ARG A 127 12.23 -16.44 0.72
N SER A 128 12.23 -15.12 0.91
CA SER A 128 12.77 -14.18 -0.09
C SER A 128 14.29 -14.10 -0.04
N ILE A 129 14.90 -14.30 1.13
CA ILE A 129 16.36 -14.33 1.24
C ILE A 129 16.91 -15.63 0.68
N ASP A 130 16.22 -16.76 0.87
CA ASP A 130 16.67 -18.05 0.34
C ASP A 130 16.52 -18.11 -1.19
N SER A 131 15.43 -17.60 -1.77
CA SER A 131 15.30 -17.51 -3.23
C SER A 131 16.38 -16.62 -3.86
N LEU A 132 16.72 -15.49 -3.23
CA LEU A 132 17.79 -14.60 -3.71
C LEU A 132 19.19 -15.23 -3.57
N LYS A 133 19.40 -16.11 -2.58
CA LYS A 133 20.65 -16.87 -2.43
C LYS A 133 20.75 -17.99 -3.46
N GLU A 134 19.63 -18.65 -3.78
CA GLU A 134 19.57 -19.71 -4.79
C GLU A 134 19.86 -19.14 -6.18
N ASP A 135 19.23 -18.00 -6.52
CA ASP A 135 19.46 -17.27 -7.78
C ASP A 135 20.90 -16.78 -7.90
N ALA A 136 21.47 -16.24 -6.82
CA ALA A 136 22.88 -15.83 -6.78
C ALA A 136 23.85 -17.01 -6.90
N THR A 137 23.46 -18.19 -6.42
CA THR A 137 24.27 -19.41 -6.50
C THR A 137 24.26 -19.96 -7.92
N TRP A 138 23.09 -19.96 -8.58
CA TRP A 138 22.96 -20.37 -9.99
C TRP A 138 23.73 -19.43 -10.93
N ALA A 139 23.69 -18.12 -10.69
CA ALA A 139 24.45 -17.13 -11.46
C ALA A 139 25.98 -17.25 -11.28
N ARG A 140 26.46 -17.77 -10.14
CA ARG A 140 27.89 -18.01 -9.88
C ARG A 140 28.40 -19.33 -10.47
N HIS A 141 27.53 -20.30 -10.68
CA HIS A 141 27.88 -21.62 -11.25
C HIS A 141 26.93 -21.98 -12.40
N PRO A 142 27.05 -21.31 -13.57
CA PRO A 142 26.36 -21.72 -14.78
C PRO A 142 26.93 -23.08 -15.22
N THR A 143 26.34 -24.16 -14.74
CA THR A 143 26.57 -25.48 -15.30
C THR A 143 25.68 -25.60 -16.53
N GLY A 144 26.32 -25.53 -17.70
CA GLY A 144 25.71 -25.84 -18.99
C GLY A 144 25.54 -27.34 -19.21
#